data_AF-A0A2E4DV87-F1
#
_entry.id   AF-A0A2E4DV87-F1
#
_cell.length_a   1.000
_cell.length_b   1.000
_cell.length_c   1.000
_cell.angle_alpha   90.00
_cell.angle_beta   90.00
_cell.angle_gamma   90.00
#
_symmetry.space_group_name_H-M   'P 1'
#
loop_
_entity.id
_entity.type
_entity.pdbx_description
1 polymer ?
#
loop_
_entity_poly.entity_id
_entity_poly.type
_entity_poly.pdbx_seq_one_letter_code
_entity_poly.pdbx_strand_id
1 'polypeptide(L)'
;MLWFVLICLNTIIRAQWTEREKLAYPIVQLPLQMAQNENRFYHNKIMWIGFGVAGFFEILAGLNHLFPNIPSVKLNYYPISHWFQEKPWNAIGWISLSAYPFIIGLTFFVPLDISMSAWFFYIFGKAERIIRTGMMGQGELFMAERAGGAWLAVGVLGLWGTRRHLGDVGRKFLNPRASIDDSKEPMGYRTAVTGLIFGLFGLVLFSLQAGMTWWGIFGFSLIFLFMAVGVTRVRAEFGPPSHEILGLDPARLMTTIFGSRLVGTGNLTVISFYYWLNRLNVSHPMPNQLEAFKIAERTRINCQHLIWVMMLSIILGTLASFWAFLHLMYKVGALSVHGYIIGIGNEVFGRRLERWINNPIAPNIIGTQSMIIGASMTSILYFLRHQYIWWPFHPIGYVMTAATWGGLSDFWFSVFLGWLIKLIILKIFGLKAHQRAIPFFLGLVMGDYIFISMWALVGTLFNISTYVLWSP
;
A
#
# COMPACT_ATOMS: atom_id res chain seq x y z
N MET A 1 2.37 -20.65 5.83
CA MET A 1 0.90 -20.83 5.87
C MET A 1 0.15 -19.57 5.44
N LEU A 2 0.29 -18.44 6.15
CA LEU A 2 -0.42 -17.20 5.80
C LEU A 2 -0.21 -16.74 4.34
N TRP A 3 1.03 -16.75 3.85
CA TRP A 3 1.30 -16.39 2.45
C TRP A 3 0.59 -17.31 1.46
N PHE A 4 0.46 -18.60 1.78
CA PHE A 4 -0.26 -19.56 0.95
C PHE A 4 -1.77 -19.27 0.94
N VAL A 5 -2.36 -18.94 2.09
CA VAL A 5 -3.76 -18.47 2.18
C VAL A 5 -3.99 -17.26 1.26
N LEU A 6 -3.04 -16.31 1.24
CA LEU A 6 -3.11 -15.13 0.36
C LEU A 6 -2.92 -15.48 -1.12
N ILE A 7 -2.07 -16.46 -1.46
CA ILE A 7 -1.95 -16.99 -2.82
C ILE A 7 -3.25 -17.64 -3.27
N CYS A 8 -3.89 -18.46 -2.42
CA CYS A 8 -5.17 -19.07 -2.71
C CYS A 8 -6.25 -18.01 -2.96
N LEU A 9 -6.30 -16.99 -2.11
CA LEU A 9 -7.24 -15.88 -2.26
C LEU A 9 -6.98 -15.10 -3.56
N ASN A 10 -5.73 -14.80 -3.87
CA ASN A 10 -5.35 -14.17 -5.13
C ASN A 10 -5.72 -15.00 -6.35
N THR A 11 -5.51 -16.32 -6.31
CA THR A 11 -5.92 -17.24 -7.38
C THR A 11 -7.42 -17.13 -7.63
N ILE A 12 -8.23 -17.10 -6.56
CA ILE A 12 -9.70 -17.02 -6.67
C ILE A 12 -10.17 -15.69 -7.27
N ILE A 13 -9.53 -14.56 -6.93
CA ILE A 13 -9.98 -13.23 -7.39
C ILE A 13 -9.33 -12.77 -8.71
N ARG A 14 -8.19 -13.36 -9.09
CA ARG A 14 -7.35 -12.88 -10.20
C ARG A 14 -8.15 -12.79 -11.49
N ALA A 15 -8.86 -13.83 -11.91
CA ALA A 15 -9.62 -13.83 -13.17
C ALA A 15 -10.61 -12.65 -13.26
N GLN A 16 -11.37 -12.43 -12.18
CA GLN A 16 -12.33 -11.33 -12.12
C GLN A 16 -11.63 -9.96 -12.25
N TRP A 17 -10.60 -9.71 -11.46
CA TRP A 17 -9.96 -8.39 -11.43
C TRP A 17 -9.10 -8.13 -12.68
N THR A 18 -8.39 -9.16 -13.12
CA THR A 18 -7.39 -9.06 -14.17
C THR A 18 -7.99 -9.05 -15.57
N GLU A 19 -8.97 -9.93 -15.82
CA GLU A 19 -9.48 -10.19 -17.18
C GLU A 19 -10.83 -9.53 -17.44
N ARG A 20 -11.74 -9.57 -16.45
CA ARG A 20 -13.09 -8.99 -16.58
C ARG A 20 -13.10 -7.51 -16.27
N GLU A 21 -12.54 -7.12 -15.12
CA GLU A 21 -12.52 -5.73 -14.68
C GLU A 21 -11.33 -4.92 -15.23
N LYS A 22 -10.29 -5.62 -15.72
CA LYS A 22 -9.13 -5.02 -16.38
C LYS A 22 -8.50 -3.87 -15.58
N LEU A 23 -8.17 -4.13 -14.32
CA LEU A 23 -7.47 -3.14 -13.48
C LEU A 23 -6.17 -2.68 -14.16
N ALA A 24 -5.70 -1.48 -13.82
CA ALA A 24 -4.63 -0.79 -14.55
C ALA A 24 -3.24 -1.41 -14.38
N TYR A 25 -2.95 -1.95 -13.18
CA TYR A 25 -1.63 -2.44 -12.74
C TYR A 25 -0.46 -1.52 -13.16
N PRO A 26 -0.38 -0.27 -12.65
CA PRO A 26 0.66 0.69 -13.04
C PRO A 26 2.10 0.21 -12.78
N ILE A 27 2.36 -0.41 -11.62
CA ILE A 27 3.70 -0.89 -11.23
C ILE A 27 4.25 -1.91 -12.23
N VAL A 28 3.37 -2.74 -12.78
CA VAL A 28 3.74 -3.84 -13.70
C VAL A 28 4.21 -3.32 -15.07
N GLN A 29 3.91 -2.06 -15.42
CA GLN A 29 4.22 -1.52 -16.75
C GLN A 29 5.72 -1.45 -17.05
N LEU A 30 6.53 -1.02 -16.08
CA LEU A 30 7.98 -0.91 -16.26
C LEU A 30 8.65 -2.28 -16.51
N PRO A 31 8.51 -3.29 -15.62
CA PRO A 31 9.12 -4.60 -15.85
C PRO A 31 8.60 -5.29 -17.11
N LEU A 32 7.32 -5.10 -17.48
CA LEU A 32 6.81 -5.64 -18.75
C LEU A 32 7.45 -4.99 -19.98
N GLN A 33 7.63 -3.68 -19.99
CA GLN A 33 8.27 -2.99 -21.11
C GLN A 33 9.75 -3.33 -21.21
N MET A 34 10.41 -3.50 -20.07
CA MET A 34 11.79 -3.96 -20.00
C MET A 34 11.93 -5.38 -20.57
N ALA A 35 11.04 -6.32 -20.21
CA ALA A 35 11.18 -7.73 -20.61
C ALA A 35 10.61 -8.07 -22.00
N GLN A 36 9.50 -7.46 -22.43
CA GLN A 36 8.85 -7.81 -23.70
C GLN A 36 9.38 -7.03 -24.91
N ASN A 37 9.88 -5.83 -24.66
CA ASN A 37 10.30 -4.90 -25.70
C ASN A 37 11.77 -4.48 -25.52
N GLU A 38 12.64 -5.35 -24.96
CA GLU A 38 14.04 -5.06 -24.61
C GLU A 38 14.73 -4.15 -25.65
N ASN A 39 14.82 -4.59 -26.91
CA ASN A 39 15.48 -3.83 -27.96
C ASN A 39 14.84 -2.45 -28.23
N ARG A 40 13.52 -2.32 -28.15
CA ARG A 40 12.85 -1.02 -28.41
C ARG A 40 12.88 -0.11 -27.19
N PHE A 41 12.81 -0.66 -25.99
CA PHE A 41 12.79 0.09 -24.75
C PHE A 41 14.15 0.74 -24.50
N TYR A 42 15.23 -0.04 -24.50
CA TYR A 42 16.58 0.46 -24.20
C TYR A 42 17.19 1.33 -25.31
N HIS A 43 16.66 1.32 -26.54
CA HIS A 43 17.09 2.23 -27.60
C HIS A 43 16.22 3.49 -27.72
N ASN A 44 15.20 3.64 -26.87
CA ASN A 44 14.30 4.79 -26.94
C ASN A 44 14.93 6.03 -26.29
N LYS A 45 15.24 7.05 -27.11
CA LYS A 45 15.83 8.31 -26.65
C LYS A 45 14.94 9.05 -25.63
N ILE A 46 13.62 9.00 -25.79
CA ILE A 46 12.67 9.67 -24.88
C ILE A 46 12.71 9.02 -23.49
N MET A 47 12.89 7.70 -23.42
CA MET A 47 13.08 6.99 -22.16
C MET A 47 14.35 7.45 -21.45
N TRP A 48 15.49 7.51 -22.17
CA TRP A 48 16.75 7.98 -21.59
C TRP A 48 16.72 9.44 -21.16
N ILE A 49 15.93 10.29 -21.81
CA ILE A 49 15.70 11.67 -21.35
C ILE A 49 15.01 11.64 -19.98
N GLY A 50 13.94 10.85 -19.81
CA GLY A 50 13.27 10.69 -18.51
C GLY A 50 14.20 10.12 -17.43
N PHE A 51 14.99 9.10 -17.79
CA PHE A 51 16.01 8.52 -16.91
C PHE A 51 17.04 9.55 -16.47
N GLY A 52 17.55 10.36 -17.40
CA GLY A 52 18.52 11.42 -17.14
C GLY A 52 17.95 12.54 -16.26
N VAL A 53 16.68 12.91 -16.44
CA VAL A 53 16.01 13.92 -15.60
C VAL A 53 15.92 13.43 -14.15
N ALA A 54 15.43 12.21 -13.92
CA ALA A 54 15.37 11.65 -12.56
C ALA A 54 16.77 11.52 -11.94
N GLY A 55 17.73 10.98 -12.71
CA GLY A 55 19.10 10.83 -12.27
C GLY A 55 19.82 12.14 -11.95
N PHE A 56 19.56 13.19 -12.71
CA PHE A 56 20.13 14.52 -12.44
C PHE A 56 19.74 15.01 -11.05
N PHE A 57 18.46 14.92 -10.68
CA PHE A 57 18.01 15.36 -9.37
C PHE A 57 18.55 14.48 -8.23
N GLU A 58 18.53 13.15 -8.40
CA GLU A 58 19.03 12.23 -7.38
C GLU A 58 20.55 12.33 -7.17
N ILE A 59 21.33 12.48 -8.26
CA ILE A 59 22.78 12.72 -8.16
C ILE A 59 23.04 14.05 -7.45
N LEU A 60 22.33 15.11 -7.83
CA LEU A 60 22.53 16.43 -7.24
C LEU A 60 22.17 16.45 -5.74
N ALA A 61 21.09 15.75 -5.35
CA ALA A 61 20.71 15.59 -3.95
C ALA A 61 21.77 14.81 -3.15
N GLY A 62 22.26 13.70 -3.69
CA GLY A 62 23.33 12.93 -3.05
C GLY A 62 24.66 13.68 -2.96
N LEU A 63 25.03 14.43 -3.99
CA LEU A 63 26.22 15.28 -3.98
C LEU A 63 26.10 16.42 -2.97
N ASN A 64 24.95 17.08 -2.87
CA ASN A 64 24.72 18.10 -1.84
C ASN A 64 24.76 17.52 -0.41
N HIS A 65 24.31 16.28 -0.21
CA HIS A 65 24.41 15.60 1.08
C HIS A 65 25.87 15.38 1.49
N LEU A 66 26.73 14.97 0.55
CA LEU A 66 28.16 14.77 0.81
C LEU A 66 28.95 16.09 0.85
N PHE A 67 28.56 17.06 0.02
CA PHE A 67 29.20 18.35 -0.14
C PHE A 67 28.14 19.47 -0.08
N PRO A 68 27.86 20.02 1.12
CA PRO A 68 26.80 21.02 1.31
C PRO A 68 26.93 22.29 0.46
N ASN A 69 28.11 22.57 -0.10
CA ASN A 69 28.36 23.71 -0.99
C ASN A 69 27.71 23.55 -2.39
N ILE A 70 27.35 22.33 -2.78
CA ILE A 70 26.69 22.07 -4.07
C ILE A 70 25.20 22.38 -3.91
N PRO A 71 24.60 23.28 -4.70
CA PRO A 71 23.17 23.56 -4.59
C PRO A 71 22.34 22.34 -5.02
N SER A 72 21.32 21.97 -4.23
CA SER A 72 20.34 20.94 -4.61
C SER A 72 18.92 21.49 -4.55
N VAL A 73 18.06 20.95 -5.40
CA VAL A 73 16.62 21.15 -5.29
C VAL A 73 16.09 20.07 -4.36
N LYS A 74 15.60 20.47 -3.18
CA LYS A 74 14.95 19.54 -2.25
C LYS A 74 13.61 19.12 -2.83
N LEU A 75 13.57 17.95 -3.47
CA LEU A 75 12.35 17.37 -4.02
C LEU A 75 11.49 16.65 -2.97
N ASN A 76 12.02 16.44 -1.76
CA ASN A 76 11.35 15.73 -0.68
C ASN A 76 11.01 16.67 0.49
N TYR A 77 9.84 16.44 1.09
CA TYR A 77 9.44 16.98 2.40
C TYR A 77 9.54 18.51 2.57
N TYR A 78 9.28 19.32 1.54
CA TYR A 78 9.29 20.78 1.70
C TYR A 78 8.04 21.24 2.51
N PRO A 79 8.17 21.63 3.79
CA PRO A 79 7.01 21.89 4.64
C PRO A 79 6.42 23.26 4.31
N ILE A 80 5.13 23.32 3.98
CA ILE A 80 4.42 24.59 3.69
C ILE A 80 3.52 25.03 4.85
N SER A 81 3.50 24.28 5.95
CA SER A 81 2.73 24.62 7.15
C SER A 81 3.11 25.97 7.75
N HIS A 82 4.34 26.43 7.54
CA HIS A 82 4.83 27.72 8.03
C HIS A 82 4.13 28.94 7.40
N TRP A 83 3.44 28.77 6.26
CA TRP A 83 2.60 29.80 5.65
C TRP A 83 1.22 29.94 6.30
N PHE A 84 0.83 29.00 7.16
CA PHE A 84 -0.50 28.93 7.78
C PHE A 84 -0.39 29.08 9.31
N GLN A 85 0.06 30.23 9.80
CA GLN A 85 0.26 30.42 11.25
C GLN A 85 -0.94 31.03 11.99
N GLU A 86 -1.83 31.70 11.26
CA GLU A 86 -3.00 32.37 11.84
C GLU A 86 -4.22 31.45 11.92
N LYS A 87 -5.10 31.66 12.91
CA LYS A 87 -6.38 30.96 13.00
C LYS A 87 -7.33 31.42 11.87
N PRO A 88 -8.13 30.52 11.27
CA PRO A 88 -8.26 29.08 11.58
C PRO A 88 -7.23 28.20 10.84
N TRP A 89 -6.42 28.77 9.94
CA TRP A 89 -5.53 28.05 9.02
C TRP A 89 -4.42 27.25 9.71
N ASN A 90 -3.99 27.69 10.89
CA ASN A 90 -3.03 26.95 11.71
C ASN A 90 -3.48 25.54 12.13
N ALA A 91 -4.77 25.24 12.02
CA ALA A 91 -5.31 23.90 12.23
C ALA A 91 -5.06 22.93 11.06
N ILE A 92 -4.47 23.36 9.93
CA ILE A 92 -4.16 22.50 8.77
C ILE A 92 -3.26 21.31 9.13
N GLY A 93 -2.45 21.46 10.18
CA GLY A 93 -1.48 20.47 10.62
C GLY A 93 -0.32 20.31 9.62
N TRP A 94 0.35 19.17 9.66
CA TRP A 94 1.50 18.93 8.79
C TRP A 94 1.10 18.81 7.31
N ILE A 95 1.76 19.58 6.45
CA ILE A 95 1.59 19.51 5.00
C ILE A 95 2.93 19.83 4.32
N SER A 96 3.39 18.94 3.45
CA SER A 96 4.61 19.14 2.68
C SER A 96 4.36 19.01 1.19
N LEU A 97 5.21 19.64 0.40
CA LEU A 97 5.32 19.44 -1.03
C LEU A 97 6.49 18.48 -1.30
N SER A 98 6.19 17.38 -1.97
CA SER A 98 7.20 16.44 -2.46
C SER A 98 6.93 16.13 -3.92
N ALA A 99 7.97 16.17 -4.75
CA ALA A 99 7.92 15.99 -6.20
C ALA A 99 8.84 14.84 -6.63
N TYR A 100 8.50 13.62 -6.20
CA TYR A 100 9.25 12.40 -6.48
C TYR A 100 9.09 12.00 -7.96
N PRO A 101 10.18 11.97 -8.75
CA PRO A 101 10.13 11.61 -10.17
C PRO A 101 9.42 10.28 -10.44
N PHE A 102 9.68 9.25 -9.64
CA PHE A 102 9.04 7.95 -9.82
C PHE A 102 7.53 7.96 -9.54
N ILE A 103 7.06 8.75 -8.57
CA ILE A 103 5.62 8.84 -8.27
C ILE A 103 4.89 9.60 -9.37
N ILE A 104 5.49 10.68 -9.88
CA ILE A 104 4.99 11.39 -11.06
C ILE A 104 4.92 10.41 -12.25
N GLY A 105 5.98 9.63 -12.46
CA GLY A 105 6.07 8.57 -13.45
C GLY A 105 4.98 7.51 -13.36
N LEU A 106 4.77 6.93 -12.18
CA LEU A 106 3.73 5.93 -11.95
C LEU A 106 2.32 6.52 -12.09
N THR A 107 2.11 7.75 -11.59
CA THR A 107 0.81 8.45 -11.66
C THR A 107 0.36 8.63 -13.12
N PHE A 108 1.30 8.76 -14.06
CA PHE A 108 0.98 8.83 -15.49
C PHE A 108 0.21 7.61 -16.01
N PHE A 109 0.37 6.43 -15.39
CA PHE A 109 -0.35 5.20 -15.77
C PHE A 109 -1.69 5.03 -15.04
N VAL A 110 -1.98 5.87 -14.07
CA VAL A 110 -3.18 5.81 -13.24
C VAL A 110 -4.36 6.47 -13.95
N PRO A 111 -5.57 5.90 -13.90
CA PRO A 111 -6.78 6.59 -14.36
C PRO A 111 -6.91 8.01 -13.78
N LEU A 112 -7.36 8.95 -14.62
CA LEU A 112 -7.41 10.38 -14.27
C LEU A 112 -8.37 10.67 -13.11
N ASP A 113 -9.47 9.94 -13.02
CA ASP A 113 -10.46 10.01 -11.96
C ASP A 113 -9.92 9.53 -10.61
N ILE A 114 -9.13 8.43 -10.59
CA ILE A 114 -8.51 7.93 -9.36
C ILE A 114 -7.46 8.92 -8.85
N SER A 115 -6.56 9.35 -9.74
CA SER A 115 -5.49 10.30 -9.40
C SER A 115 -6.02 11.67 -8.98
N MET A 116 -7.08 12.17 -9.65
CA MET A 116 -7.79 13.39 -9.23
C MET A 116 -8.36 13.24 -7.81
N SER A 117 -9.11 12.15 -7.60
CA SER A 117 -9.77 11.89 -6.32
C SER A 117 -8.77 11.78 -5.17
N ALA A 118 -7.60 11.16 -5.40
CA ALA A 118 -6.57 11.02 -4.39
C ALA A 118 -6.09 12.38 -3.84
N TRP A 119 -5.57 13.27 -4.68
CA TRP A 119 -5.08 14.57 -4.19
C TRP A 119 -6.23 15.48 -3.73
N PHE A 120 -7.40 15.42 -4.37
CA PHE A 120 -8.58 16.20 -3.98
C PHE A 120 -9.04 15.84 -2.56
N PHE A 121 -9.26 14.55 -2.28
CA PHE A 121 -9.75 14.13 -0.97
C PHE A 121 -8.70 14.36 0.14
N TYR A 122 -7.40 14.47 -0.20
CA TYR A 122 -6.35 14.82 0.75
C TYR A 122 -6.52 16.27 1.21
N ILE A 123 -6.62 17.20 0.26
CA ILE A 123 -6.87 18.62 0.54
C ILE A 123 -8.23 18.79 1.23
N PHE A 124 -9.25 18.05 0.81
CA PHE A 124 -10.56 18.05 1.45
C PHE A 124 -10.48 17.64 2.93
N GLY A 125 -9.72 16.58 3.26
CA GLY A 125 -9.49 16.17 4.65
C GLY A 125 -8.77 17.24 5.48
N LYS A 126 -7.85 17.98 4.87
CA LYS A 126 -7.21 19.15 5.50
C LYS A 126 -8.19 20.29 5.75
N ALA A 127 -9.07 20.58 4.79
CA ALA A 127 -10.13 21.57 4.94
C ALA A 127 -11.11 21.20 6.08
N GLU A 128 -11.49 19.93 6.19
CA GLU A 128 -12.34 19.45 7.29
C GLU A 128 -11.65 19.64 8.65
N ARG A 129 -10.34 19.40 8.74
CA ARG A 129 -9.55 19.68 9.94
C ARG A 129 -9.54 21.17 10.29
N ILE A 130 -9.37 22.06 9.31
CA ILE A 130 -9.41 23.51 9.53
C ILE A 130 -10.78 23.94 10.07
N ILE A 131 -11.87 23.43 9.49
CA ILE A 131 -13.23 23.76 9.94
C ILE A 131 -13.46 23.27 11.37
N ARG A 132 -13.19 22.00 11.66
CA ARG A 132 -13.50 21.42 12.97
C ARG A 132 -12.61 21.95 14.09
N THR A 133 -11.31 21.98 13.88
CA THR A 133 -10.33 22.37 14.91
C THR A 133 -10.11 23.88 14.93
N GLY A 134 -10.04 24.52 13.76
CA GLY A 134 -9.74 25.93 13.64
C GLY A 134 -10.96 26.84 13.82
N MET A 135 -12.09 26.53 13.18
CA MET A 135 -13.30 27.37 13.23
C MET A 135 -14.25 26.99 14.36
N MET A 136 -14.52 25.70 14.55
CA MET A 136 -15.46 25.22 15.57
C MET A 136 -14.82 25.00 16.96
N GLY A 137 -13.48 25.03 17.05
CA GLY A 137 -12.76 24.80 18.30
C GLY A 137 -12.96 23.39 18.89
N GLN A 138 -13.41 22.43 18.10
CA GLN A 138 -13.62 21.04 18.54
C GLN A 138 -12.31 20.24 18.44
N GLY A 139 -12.21 19.15 19.21
CA GLY A 139 -11.05 18.25 19.20
C GLY A 139 -10.76 17.62 17.84
N GLU A 140 -9.55 17.06 17.69
CA GLU A 140 -9.08 16.50 16.42
C GLU A 140 -9.97 15.38 15.88
N LEU A 141 -10.03 15.27 14.55
CA LEU A 141 -10.68 14.16 13.86
C LEU A 141 -9.88 12.87 14.03
N PHE A 142 -10.57 11.78 14.35
CA PHE A 142 -10.05 10.42 14.30
C PHE A 142 -9.88 9.97 12.84
N MET A 143 -8.99 10.63 12.11
CA MET A 143 -8.75 10.42 10.68
C MET A 143 -8.18 9.02 10.42
N ALA A 144 -7.31 8.51 11.30
CA ALA A 144 -6.78 7.15 11.20
C ALA A 144 -7.90 6.10 11.31
N GLU A 145 -8.82 6.24 12.27
CA GLU A 145 -9.96 5.35 12.43
C GLU A 145 -10.93 5.47 11.25
N ARG A 146 -11.13 6.68 10.72
CA ARG A 146 -11.88 6.91 9.48
C ARG A 146 -11.26 6.20 8.29
N ALA A 147 -9.92 6.24 8.17
CA ALA A 147 -9.17 5.45 7.19
C ALA A 147 -9.44 3.96 7.36
N GLY A 148 -9.46 3.51 8.62
CA GLY A 148 -9.84 2.16 9.02
C GLY A 148 -11.11 1.68 8.37
N GLY A 149 -12.18 2.44 8.57
CA GLY A 149 -13.47 2.11 7.99
C GLY A 149 -13.47 2.18 6.47
N ALA A 150 -12.78 3.16 5.89
CA ALA A 150 -12.68 3.30 4.44
C ALA A 150 -11.95 2.10 3.80
N TRP A 151 -10.79 1.69 4.32
CA TRP A 151 -10.02 0.53 3.86
C TRP A 151 -10.80 -0.78 4.01
N LEU A 152 -11.48 -0.97 5.14
CA LEU A 152 -12.38 -2.11 5.35
C LEU A 152 -13.51 -2.13 4.32
N ALA A 153 -14.14 -0.97 4.06
CA ALA A 153 -15.19 -0.87 3.06
C ALA A 153 -14.67 -1.21 1.66
N VAL A 154 -13.47 -0.77 1.26
CA VAL A 154 -12.88 -1.19 -0.04
C VAL A 154 -12.70 -2.70 -0.11
N GLY A 155 -12.19 -3.33 0.95
CA GLY A 155 -12.04 -4.79 1.01
C GLY A 155 -13.38 -5.52 0.83
N VAL A 156 -14.39 -5.12 1.60
CA VAL A 156 -15.74 -5.69 1.55
C VAL A 156 -16.39 -5.47 0.19
N LEU A 157 -16.33 -4.24 -0.34
CA LEU A 157 -16.93 -3.88 -1.63
C LEU A 157 -16.19 -4.53 -2.80
N GLY A 158 -14.88 -4.74 -2.70
CA GLY A 158 -14.09 -5.49 -3.68
C GLY A 158 -14.54 -6.95 -3.78
N LEU A 159 -14.79 -7.62 -2.65
CA LEU A 159 -15.38 -8.98 -2.63
C LEU A 159 -16.83 -8.98 -3.11
N TRP A 160 -17.62 -7.98 -2.69
CA TRP A 160 -19.00 -7.82 -3.15
C TRP A 160 -19.10 -7.65 -4.66
N GLY A 161 -18.25 -6.82 -5.26
CA GLY A 161 -18.14 -6.68 -6.71
C GLY A 161 -17.83 -8.01 -7.41
N THR A 162 -17.03 -8.85 -6.75
CA THR A 162 -16.59 -10.18 -7.23
C THR A 162 -17.58 -11.30 -6.91
N ARG A 163 -18.68 -11.05 -6.18
CA ARG A 163 -19.60 -12.08 -5.63
C ARG A 163 -20.14 -13.09 -6.64
N ARG A 164 -20.41 -12.66 -7.89
CA ARG A 164 -20.91 -13.55 -8.95
C ARG A 164 -19.86 -14.59 -9.31
N HIS A 165 -18.62 -14.15 -9.50
CA HIS A 165 -17.49 -15.02 -9.76
C HIS A 165 -17.17 -15.92 -8.55
N LEU A 166 -17.23 -15.40 -7.33
CA LEU A 166 -17.10 -16.22 -6.11
C LEU A 166 -18.18 -17.31 -6.04
N GLY A 167 -19.41 -17.00 -6.46
CA GLY A 167 -20.48 -17.98 -6.60
C GLY A 167 -20.19 -19.05 -7.65
N ASP A 168 -19.56 -18.70 -8.78
CA ASP A 168 -19.12 -19.66 -9.80
C ASP A 168 -18.01 -20.59 -9.25
N VAL A 169 -17.03 -20.03 -8.55
CA VAL A 169 -15.95 -20.77 -7.89
C VAL A 169 -16.50 -21.71 -6.82
N GLY A 170 -17.46 -21.26 -6.01
CA GLY A 170 -18.16 -22.10 -5.02
C GLY A 170 -18.93 -23.25 -5.66
N ARG A 171 -19.60 -22.99 -6.79
CA ARG A 171 -20.27 -24.05 -7.58
C ARG A 171 -19.29 -25.07 -8.13
N LYS A 172 -18.11 -24.65 -8.60
CA LYS A 172 -17.02 -25.54 -9.06
C LYS A 172 -16.41 -26.35 -7.93
N PHE A 173 -16.33 -25.76 -6.73
CA PHE A 173 -15.88 -26.47 -5.53
C PHE A 173 -16.79 -27.65 -5.17
N LEU A 174 -18.11 -27.42 -5.19
CA LEU A 174 -19.13 -28.42 -4.89
C LEU A 174 -19.38 -29.41 -6.04
N ASN A 175 -19.32 -28.95 -7.29
CA ASN A 175 -19.55 -29.77 -8.47
C ASN A 175 -18.36 -29.69 -9.45
N PRO A 176 -17.54 -30.75 -9.57
CA PRO A 176 -16.38 -30.78 -10.46
C PRO A 176 -16.72 -30.55 -11.95
N ARG A 177 -17.95 -30.90 -12.36
CA ARG A 177 -18.44 -30.77 -13.74
C ARG A 177 -18.92 -29.36 -14.08
N ALA A 178 -18.86 -28.39 -13.16
CA ALA A 178 -19.23 -27.02 -13.45
C ALA A 178 -18.35 -26.43 -14.57
N SER A 179 -18.97 -25.61 -15.43
CA SER A 179 -18.44 -25.16 -16.72
C SER A 179 -17.35 -24.09 -16.64
N ILE A 180 -16.97 -23.63 -15.45
CA ILE A 180 -15.88 -22.65 -15.33
C ILE A 180 -14.55 -23.32 -15.63
N ASP A 181 -13.81 -22.76 -16.58
CA ASP A 181 -12.47 -23.18 -16.97
C ASP A 181 -11.43 -22.53 -16.05
N ASP A 182 -10.67 -23.35 -15.34
CA ASP A 182 -9.59 -22.95 -14.43
C ASP A 182 -8.21 -23.46 -14.90
N SER A 183 -8.10 -23.93 -16.16
CA SER A 183 -6.87 -24.49 -16.72
C SER A 183 -5.71 -23.48 -16.79
N LYS A 184 -6.03 -22.19 -16.93
CA LYS A 184 -5.06 -21.07 -16.99
C LYS A 184 -4.85 -20.38 -15.64
N GLU A 185 -5.47 -20.88 -14.57
CA GLU A 185 -5.28 -20.32 -13.24
C GLU A 185 -3.98 -20.81 -12.60
N PRO A 186 -3.38 -20.01 -11.68
CA PRO A 186 -2.20 -20.43 -10.94
C PRO A 186 -2.38 -21.80 -10.27
N MET A 187 -3.57 -22.08 -9.76
CA MET A 187 -3.97 -23.40 -9.29
C MET A 187 -5.47 -23.59 -9.56
N GLY A 188 -5.92 -24.84 -9.72
CA GLY A 188 -7.33 -25.12 -9.90
C GLY A 188 -8.17 -24.57 -8.75
N TYR A 189 -9.38 -24.10 -9.04
CA TYR A 189 -10.21 -23.42 -8.04
C TYR A 189 -10.55 -24.30 -6.84
N ARG A 190 -10.70 -25.62 -7.05
CA ARG A 190 -10.91 -26.58 -5.96
C ARG A 190 -9.72 -26.59 -5.02
N THR A 191 -8.50 -26.69 -5.56
CA THR A 191 -7.25 -26.68 -4.81
C THR A 191 -7.05 -25.35 -4.07
N ALA A 192 -7.39 -24.22 -4.71
CA ALA A 192 -7.34 -22.91 -4.08
C ALA A 192 -8.29 -22.82 -2.88
N VAL A 193 -9.54 -23.25 -3.03
CA VAL A 193 -10.53 -23.23 -1.94
C VAL A 193 -10.15 -24.20 -0.83
N THR A 194 -9.70 -25.42 -1.13
CA THR A 194 -9.21 -26.35 -0.10
C THR A 194 -7.99 -25.79 0.63
N GLY A 195 -7.03 -25.22 -0.10
CA GLY A 195 -5.84 -24.62 0.46
C GLY A 195 -6.15 -23.42 1.35
N LEU A 196 -7.16 -22.62 0.98
CA LEU A 196 -7.68 -21.53 1.79
C LEU A 196 -8.29 -22.06 3.09
N ILE A 197 -9.16 -23.07 3.03
CA ILE A 197 -9.83 -23.64 4.22
C ILE A 197 -8.81 -24.25 5.17
N PHE A 198 -7.93 -25.14 4.70
CA PHE A 198 -6.92 -25.78 5.54
C PHE A 198 -5.88 -24.80 6.06
N GLY A 199 -5.49 -23.81 5.25
CA GLY A 199 -4.58 -22.75 5.67
C GLY A 199 -5.17 -21.87 6.76
N LEU A 200 -6.45 -21.47 6.64
CA LEU A 200 -7.15 -20.72 7.68
C LEU A 200 -7.35 -21.56 8.95
N PHE A 201 -7.73 -22.82 8.80
CA PHE A 201 -7.86 -23.74 9.93
C PHE A 201 -6.54 -23.89 10.69
N GLY A 202 -5.42 -24.08 9.99
CA GLY A 202 -4.10 -24.13 10.61
C GLY A 202 -3.73 -22.82 11.32
N LEU A 203 -4.07 -21.65 10.75
CA LEU A 203 -3.82 -20.35 11.40
C LEU A 203 -4.66 -20.19 12.68
N VAL A 204 -5.90 -20.69 12.67
CA VAL A 204 -6.77 -20.73 13.84
C VAL A 204 -6.15 -21.63 14.92
N LEU A 205 -5.77 -22.87 14.58
CA LEU A 205 -5.14 -23.79 15.53
C LEU A 205 -3.86 -23.22 16.14
N PHE A 206 -2.99 -22.64 15.30
CA PHE A 206 -1.77 -21.98 15.75
C PHE A 206 -2.07 -20.85 16.73
N SER A 207 -3.07 -20.01 16.43
CA SER A 207 -3.44 -18.88 17.27
C SER A 207 -4.11 -19.29 18.58
N LEU A 208 -4.91 -20.36 18.57
CA LEU A 208 -5.49 -20.95 19.78
C LEU A 208 -4.38 -21.49 20.70
N GLN A 209 -3.42 -22.23 20.14
CA GLN A 209 -2.29 -22.76 20.89
C GLN A 209 -1.37 -21.65 21.43
N ALA A 210 -1.26 -20.53 20.70
CA ALA A 210 -0.55 -19.34 21.17
C ALA A 210 -1.27 -18.58 22.31
N GLY A 211 -2.50 -18.95 22.65
CA GLY A 211 -3.27 -18.39 23.77
C GLY A 211 -4.33 -17.36 23.37
N MET A 212 -4.68 -17.27 22.08
CA MET A 212 -5.82 -16.45 21.65
C MET A 212 -7.15 -17.15 21.88
N THR A 213 -8.18 -16.36 22.17
CA THR A 213 -9.59 -16.79 22.17
C THR A 213 -10.15 -16.87 20.75
N TRP A 214 -11.21 -17.67 20.54
CA TRP A 214 -11.95 -17.74 19.28
C TRP A 214 -12.38 -16.37 18.73
N TRP A 215 -12.87 -15.49 19.61
CA TRP A 215 -13.33 -14.17 19.21
C TRP A 215 -12.19 -13.25 18.77
N GLY A 216 -11.06 -13.30 19.48
CA GLY A 216 -9.84 -12.59 19.10
C GLY A 216 -9.29 -13.03 17.74
N ILE A 217 -9.28 -14.33 17.49
CA ILE A 217 -8.83 -14.92 16.21
C ILE A 217 -9.75 -14.48 15.08
N PHE A 218 -11.07 -14.68 15.25
CA PHE A 218 -12.03 -14.31 14.22
C PHE A 218 -11.99 -12.81 13.91
N GLY A 219 -11.97 -11.96 14.94
CA GLY A 219 -11.88 -10.51 14.78
C GLY A 219 -10.61 -10.07 14.05
N PHE A 220 -9.45 -10.57 14.48
CA PHE A 220 -8.17 -10.25 13.84
C PHE A 220 -8.14 -10.74 12.39
N SER A 221 -8.44 -12.02 12.15
CA SER A 221 -8.38 -12.61 10.81
C SER A 221 -9.35 -11.97 9.84
N LEU A 222 -10.57 -11.63 10.27
CA LEU A 222 -11.57 -10.98 9.41
C LEU A 222 -11.12 -9.59 8.98
N ILE A 223 -10.69 -8.76 9.94
CA ILE A 223 -10.19 -7.41 9.67
C ILE A 223 -8.95 -7.47 8.78
N PHE A 224 -8.01 -8.37 9.12
CA PHE A 224 -6.79 -8.60 8.33
C PHE A 224 -7.10 -8.94 6.87
N LEU A 225 -7.98 -9.92 6.63
CA LEU A 225 -8.28 -10.38 5.27
C LEU A 225 -8.99 -9.29 4.45
N PHE A 226 -9.93 -8.54 5.04
CA PHE A 226 -10.56 -7.42 4.34
C PHE A 226 -9.56 -6.30 4.03
N MET A 227 -8.68 -5.96 4.97
CA MET A 227 -7.61 -5.00 4.71
C MET A 227 -6.67 -5.52 3.61
N ALA A 228 -6.26 -6.78 3.64
CA ALA A 228 -5.42 -7.39 2.62
C ALA A 228 -6.06 -7.32 1.22
N VAL A 229 -7.35 -7.63 1.10
CA VAL A 229 -8.11 -7.48 -0.16
C VAL A 229 -8.17 -6.01 -0.57
N GLY A 230 -8.45 -5.09 0.36
CA GLY A 230 -8.51 -3.66 0.11
C GLY A 230 -7.18 -3.11 -0.42
N VAL A 231 -6.08 -3.39 0.26
CA VAL A 231 -4.71 -3.03 -0.15
C VAL A 231 -4.38 -3.60 -1.52
N THR A 232 -4.71 -4.87 -1.77
CA THR A 232 -4.50 -5.51 -3.08
C THR A 232 -5.29 -4.80 -4.18
N ARG A 233 -6.54 -4.43 -3.90
CA ARG A 233 -7.39 -3.75 -4.87
C ARG A 233 -6.89 -2.35 -5.19
N VAL A 234 -6.58 -1.56 -4.16
CA VAL A 234 -6.04 -0.21 -4.35
C VAL A 234 -4.73 -0.27 -5.11
N ARG A 235 -3.83 -1.19 -4.76
CA ARG A 235 -2.54 -1.31 -5.43
C ARG A 235 -2.66 -1.74 -6.90
N ALA A 236 -3.58 -2.64 -7.22
CA ALA A 236 -3.85 -3.06 -8.59
C ALA A 236 -4.44 -1.93 -9.47
N GLU A 237 -5.19 -0.98 -8.89
CA GLU A 237 -5.79 0.14 -9.65
C GLU A 237 -4.94 1.42 -9.64
N PHE A 238 -4.42 1.79 -8.47
CA PHE A 238 -3.76 3.06 -8.25
C PHE A 238 -2.28 3.02 -8.54
N GLY A 239 -1.52 1.99 -8.17
CA GLY A 239 -0.10 1.90 -8.53
C GLY A 239 0.90 2.37 -7.47
N PRO A 240 1.05 3.67 -7.12
CA PRO A 240 2.12 4.14 -6.25
C PRO A 240 2.35 3.29 -5.00
N PRO A 241 3.60 2.86 -4.72
CA PRO A 241 3.91 1.78 -3.79
C PRO A 241 3.51 2.07 -2.34
N SER A 242 3.55 3.33 -1.95
CA SER A 242 3.27 3.84 -0.61
C SER A 242 1.77 3.95 -0.35
N HIS A 243 1.11 2.79 -0.31
CA HIS A 243 -0.18 2.57 0.32
C HIS A 243 0.00 2.48 1.84
N GLU A 244 0.86 3.33 2.41
CA GLU A 244 1.24 3.23 3.80
C GLU A 244 0.04 3.52 4.68
N ILE A 245 -0.57 2.42 5.11
CA ILE A 245 -1.47 2.39 6.23
C ILE A 245 -0.58 2.33 7.47
N LEU A 246 0.00 3.47 7.87
CA LEU A 246 0.84 3.54 9.05
C LEU A 246 -0.02 3.74 10.29
N GLY A 247 0.13 2.84 11.27
CA GLY A 247 -0.62 2.90 12.52
C GLY A 247 -2.12 2.59 12.40
N LEU A 248 -2.57 2.00 11.29
CA LEU A 248 -3.88 1.39 11.18
C LEU A 248 -3.70 -0.11 10.93
N ASP A 249 -4.00 -0.89 11.96
CA ASP A 249 -3.84 -2.34 11.97
C ASP A 249 -5.06 -2.99 12.66
N PRO A 250 -5.25 -4.31 12.47
CA PRO A 250 -6.40 -5.00 13.04
C PRO A 250 -6.53 -4.85 14.56
N ALA A 251 -5.41 -4.81 15.28
CA ALA A 251 -5.41 -4.68 16.73
C ALA A 251 -5.92 -3.29 17.15
N ARG A 252 -5.47 -2.22 16.49
CA ARG A 252 -5.95 -0.87 16.76
C ARG A 252 -7.47 -0.80 16.55
N LEU A 253 -7.97 -1.31 15.43
CA LEU A 253 -9.40 -1.33 15.13
C LEU A 253 -10.21 -2.06 16.19
N MET A 254 -9.76 -3.25 16.61
CA MET A 254 -10.42 -4.00 17.69
C MET A 254 -10.41 -3.22 19.01
N THR A 255 -9.27 -2.62 19.39
CA THR A 255 -9.17 -1.85 20.64
C THR A 255 -9.97 -0.53 20.59
N THR A 256 -10.14 0.09 19.42
CA THR A 256 -10.99 1.28 19.27
C THR A 256 -12.46 0.94 19.48
N ILE A 257 -12.93 -0.17 18.90
CA ILE A 257 -14.35 -0.58 18.96
C ILE A 257 -14.71 -1.17 20.33
N PHE A 258 -13.85 -2.03 20.88
CA PHE A 258 -14.18 -2.83 22.07
C PHE A 258 -13.39 -2.44 23.33
N GLY A 259 -12.36 -1.60 23.21
CA GLY A 259 -11.43 -1.33 24.30
C GLY A 259 -10.45 -2.49 24.54
N SER A 260 -9.34 -2.22 25.23
CA SER A 260 -8.31 -3.26 25.43
C SER A 260 -8.74 -4.35 26.42
N ARG A 261 -9.63 -4.04 27.37
CA ARG A 261 -10.13 -5.01 28.36
C ARG A 261 -10.96 -6.12 27.72
N LEU A 262 -11.92 -5.76 26.85
CA LEU A 262 -12.79 -6.75 26.18
C LEU A 262 -12.05 -7.55 25.13
N VAL A 263 -11.06 -6.94 24.45
CA VAL A 263 -10.19 -7.71 23.54
C VAL A 263 -9.38 -8.73 24.34
N GLY A 264 -8.96 -8.41 25.56
CA GLY A 264 -8.31 -9.36 26.46
C GLY A 264 -6.81 -9.46 26.24
N THR A 265 -6.07 -9.63 27.34
CA THR A 265 -4.60 -9.59 27.37
C THR A 265 -3.96 -10.68 26.51
N GLY A 266 -4.45 -11.92 26.57
CA GLY A 266 -3.94 -13.03 25.76
C GLY A 266 -4.02 -12.75 24.25
N ASN A 267 -5.15 -12.21 23.79
CA ASN A 267 -5.32 -11.82 22.39
C ASN A 267 -4.37 -10.68 22.00
N LEU A 268 -4.27 -9.62 22.83
CA LEU A 268 -3.41 -8.47 22.55
C LEU A 268 -1.91 -8.83 22.50
N THR A 269 -1.48 -9.77 23.34
CA THR A 269 -0.10 -10.28 23.34
C THR A 269 0.22 -10.98 22.02
N VAL A 270 -0.60 -11.94 21.59
CA VAL A 270 -0.36 -12.68 20.34
C VAL A 270 -0.50 -11.78 19.12
N ILE A 271 -1.50 -10.88 19.10
CA ILE A 271 -1.68 -9.92 18.01
C ILE A 271 -0.49 -8.96 17.90
N SER A 272 0.17 -8.61 19.01
CA SER A 272 1.42 -7.84 18.98
C SER A 272 2.54 -8.58 18.24
N PHE A 273 2.64 -9.91 18.37
CA PHE A 273 3.56 -10.72 17.55
C PHE A 273 3.17 -10.75 16.07
N TYR A 274 1.90 -10.51 15.74
CA TYR A 274 1.42 -10.38 14.36
C TYR A 274 1.56 -8.97 13.78
N TYR A 275 2.05 -8.00 14.56
CA TYR A 275 2.06 -6.61 14.13
C TYR A 275 2.89 -6.37 12.86
N TRP A 276 3.97 -7.12 12.64
CA TRP A 276 4.79 -7.02 11.43
C TRP A 276 4.00 -7.29 10.14
N LEU A 277 2.87 -8.02 10.21
CA LEU A 277 1.99 -8.28 9.06
C LEU A 277 1.25 -7.04 8.58
N ASN A 278 1.03 -6.06 9.46
CA ASN A 278 0.12 -4.93 9.23
C ASN A 278 0.73 -3.56 9.55
N ARG A 279 1.93 -3.51 10.13
CA ARG A 279 2.60 -2.26 10.51
C ARG A 279 2.81 -1.32 9.32
N LEU A 280 3.25 -1.88 8.19
CA LEU A 280 3.47 -1.19 6.92
C LEU A 280 2.99 -2.12 5.79
N ASN A 281 2.08 -1.62 4.97
CA ASN A 281 1.48 -2.41 3.89
C ASN A 281 2.24 -2.32 2.55
N VAL A 282 3.39 -1.61 2.52
CA VAL A 282 4.22 -1.40 1.31
C VAL A 282 4.70 -2.74 0.71
N SER A 283 5.10 -3.67 1.56
CA SER A 283 5.56 -5.01 1.17
C SER A 283 4.51 -6.11 1.42
N HIS A 284 3.22 -5.74 1.50
CA HIS A 284 2.17 -6.72 1.73
C HIS A 284 2.20 -7.79 0.62
N PRO A 285 2.17 -9.10 0.96
CA PRO A 285 2.43 -10.15 -0.01
C PRO A 285 1.32 -10.33 -1.04
N MET A 286 0.07 -10.10 -0.67
CA MET A 286 -1.08 -10.32 -1.56
C MET A 286 -1.05 -9.43 -2.83
N PRO A 287 -0.82 -8.10 -2.77
CA PRO A 287 -0.60 -7.30 -3.97
C PRO A 287 0.59 -7.76 -4.83
N ASN A 288 1.73 -8.06 -4.22
CA ASN A 288 2.93 -8.52 -4.93
C ASN A 288 2.65 -9.82 -5.72
N GLN A 289 1.95 -10.77 -5.10
CA GLN A 289 1.54 -12.03 -5.73
C GLN A 289 0.60 -11.78 -6.92
N LEU A 290 -0.39 -10.88 -6.77
CA LEU A 290 -1.33 -10.56 -7.85
C LEU A 290 -0.64 -9.85 -9.02
N GLU A 291 0.28 -8.93 -8.74
CA GLU A 291 1.12 -8.28 -9.74
C GLU A 291 2.01 -9.31 -10.47
N ALA A 292 2.58 -10.28 -9.75
CA ALA A 292 3.35 -11.36 -10.35
C ALA A 292 2.48 -12.24 -11.27
N PHE A 293 1.24 -12.55 -10.88
CA PHE A 293 0.29 -13.24 -11.76
C PHE A 293 -0.08 -12.41 -12.99
N LYS A 294 -0.22 -11.08 -12.85
CA LYS A 294 -0.46 -10.18 -13.98
C LYS A 294 0.72 -10.17 -14.96
N ILE A 295 1.95 -10.15 -14.44
CA ILE A 295 3.16 -10.23 -15.26
C ILE A 295 3.16 -11.56 -16.01
N ALA A 296 2.93 -12.68 -15.32
CA ALA A 296 2.95 -14.01 -15.90
C ALA A 296 1.90 -14.20 -17.01
N GLU A 297 0.68 -13.66 -16.82
CA GLU A 297 -0.36 -13.63 -17.84
C GLU A 297 0.11 -12.92 -19.12
N ARG A 298 0.80 -11.77 -18.98
CA ARG A 298 1.26 -10.97 -20.12
C ARG A 298 2.47 -11.59 -20.81
N THR A 299 3.41 -12.17 -20.06
CA THR A 299 4.65 -12.76 -20.57
C THR A 299 4.54 -14.24 -20.93
N ARG A 300 3.38 -14.85 -20.74
CA ARG A 300 3.13 -16.30 -20.95
C ARG A 300 4.04 -17.20 -20.10
N ILE A 301 4.45 -16.72 -18.92
CA ILE A 301 5.15 -17.54 -17.93
C ILE A 301 4.15 -18.53 -17.32
N ASN A 302 4.61 -19.74 -16.99
CA ASN A 302 3.79 -20.73 -16.32
C ASN A 302 3.44 -20.29 -14.88
N CYS A 303 2.19 -19.84 -14.68
CA CYS A 303 1.69 -19.37 -13.38
C CYS A 303 1.72 -20.44 -12.27
N GLN A 304 1.63 -21.73 -12.62
CA GLN A 304 1.64 -22.82 -11.64
C GLN A 304 3.04 -22.99 -11.05
N HIS A 305 4.07 -22.93 -11.88
CA HIS A 305 5.47 -22.94 -11.42
C HIS A 305 5.81 -21.68 -10.62
N LEU A 306 5.23 -20.54 -10.97
CA LEU A 306 5.43 -19.29 -10.25
C LEU A 306 5.00 -19.37 -8.77
N ILE A 307 3.96 -20.16 -8.44
CA ILE A 307 3.58 -20.38 -7.03
C ILE A 307 4.71 -21.05 -6.26
N TRP A 308 5.34 -22.09 -6.81
CA TRP A 308 6.43 -22.80 -6.15
C TRP A 308 7.65 -21.89 -5.97
N VAL A 309 7.97 -21.08 -6.97
CA VAL A 309 9.04 -20.08 -6.86
C VAL A 309 8.73 -19.09 -5.74
N MET A 310 7.52 -18.50 -5.72
CA MET A 310 7.11 -17.58 -4.65
C MET A 310 7.21 -18.24 -3.26
N MET A 311 6.72 -19.48 -3.12
CA MET A 311 6.77 -20.23 -1.86
C MET A 311 8.21 -20.49 -1.39
N LEU A 312 9.10 -20.91 -2.30
CA LEU A 312 10.51 -21.12 -1.98
C LEU A 312 11.21 -19.82 -1.61
N SER A 313 10.97 -18.73 -2.36
CA SER A 313 11.51 -17.40 -2.07
C SER A 313 11.10 -16.89 -0.69
N ILE A 314 9.87 -17.16 -0.25
CA ILE A 314 9.40 -16.78 1.09
C ILE A 314 10.20 -17.52 2.17
N ILE A 315 10.39 -18.83 2.02
CA ILE A 315 11.14 -19.64 3.00
C ILE A 315 12.58 -19.16 3.08
N LEU A 316 13.27 -19.08 1.94
CA LEU A 316 14.67 -18.65 1.88
C LEU A 316 14.84 -17.21 2.37
N GLY A 317 13.96 -16.30 1.93
CA GLY A 317 13.99 -14.90 2.35
C GLY A 317 13.74 -14.73 3.85
N THR A 318 12.85 -15.52 4.44
CA THR A 318 12.61 -15.49 5.90
C THR A 318 13.85 -15.93 6.67
N LEU A 319 14.45 -17.07 6.28
CA LEU A 319 15.64 -17.61 6.95
C LEU A 319 16.85 -16.66 6.79
N ALA A 320 17.05 -16.13 5.58
CA ALA A 320 18.09 -15.15 5.31
C ALA A 320 17.88 -13.86 6.13
N SER A 321 16.63 -13.40 6.28
CA SER A 321 16.31 -12.21 7.08
C SER A 321 16.64 -12.44 8.56
N PHE A 322 16.25 -13.60 9.13
CA PHE A 322 16.58 -13.94 10.52
C PHE A 322 18.09 -13.96 10.75
N TRP A 323 18.83 -14.59 9.84
CA TRP A 323 20.29 -14.61 9.91
C TRP A 323 20.89 -13.20 9.81
N ALA A 324 20.48 -12.40 8.82
CA ALA A 324 21.03 -11.08 8.57
C ALA A 324 20.79 -10.11 9.72
N PHE A 325 19.57 -10.06 10.27
CA PHE A 325 19.26 -9.21 11.43
C PHE A 325 20.08 -9.60 12.66
N LEU A 326 20.14 -10.89 12.99
CA LEU A 326 20.93 -11.38 14.12
C LEU A 326 22.42 -11.08 13.91
N HIS A 327 22.96 -11.39 12.73
CA HIS A 327 24.37 -11.13 12.41
C HIS A 327 24.73 -9.64 12.56
N LEU A 328 23.89 -8.73 12.04
CA LEU A 328 24.10 -7.29 12.19
C LEU A 328 24.07 -6.84 13.66
N MET A 329 23.13 -7.36 14.45
CA MET A 329 23.04 -7.05 15.88
C MET A 329 24.26 -7.54 16.67
N TYR A 330 24.81 -8.73 16.34
CA TYR A 330 26.05 -9.22 16.97
C TYR A 330 27.30 -8.47 16.51
N LYS A 331 27.37 -8.10 15.23
CA LYS A 331 28.55 -7.44 14.64
C LYS A 331 28.69 -5.98 15.07
N VAL A 332 27.59 -5.22 15.03
CA VAL A 332 27.59 -3.78 15.32
C VAL A 332 27.26 -3.50 16.79
N GLY A 333 26.63 -4.46 17.47
CA GLY A 333 26.08 -4.28 18.82
C GLY A 333 24.63 -3.81 18.72
N ALA A 334 23.72 -4.53 19.39
CA ALA A 334 22.28 -4.29 19.30
C ALA A 334 21.92 -2.80 19.52
N LEU A 335 22.41 -2.20 20.61
CA LEU A 335 22.13 -0.80 20.97
C LEU A 335 22.74 0.23 20.00
N SER A 336 23.77 -0.16 19.26
CA SER A 336 24.45 0.70 18.28
C SER A 336 23.82 0.63 16.89
N VAL A 337 22.95 -0.36 16.64
CA VAL A 337 22.12 -0.43 15.44
C VAL A 337 20.98 0.57 15.58
N HIS A 338 21.21 1.78 15.07
CA HIS A 338 20.21 2.84 15.02
C HIS A 338 19.09 2.50 14.01
N GLY A 339 17.87 2.97 14.28
CA GLY A 339 16.74 2.85 13.35
C GLY A 339 15.78 1.69 13.64
N TYR A 340 15.27 1.06 12.58
CA TYR A 340 14.10 0.17 12.64
C TYR A 340 14.33 -1.15 13.39
N ILE A 341 15.56 -1.65 13.53
CA ILE A 341 15.84 -2.99 14.06
C ILE A 341 15.42 -3.12 15.53
N ILE A 342 15.87 -2.21 16.41
CA ILE A 342 15.39 -2.18 17.82
C ILE A 342 14.13 -1.34 17.96
N GLY A 343 14.02 -0.25 17.18
CA GLY A 343 12.92 0.71 17.31
C GLY A 343 11.53 0.08 17.16
N ILE A 344 11.39 -0.90 16.25
CA ILE A 344 10.12 -1.62 16.05
C ILE A 344 9.80 -2.51 17.23
N GLY A 345 10.79 -3.22 17.80
CA GLY A 345 10.56 -4.04 19.00
C GLY A 345 10.03 -3.20 20.16
N ASN A 346 10.64 -2.03 20.40
CA ASN A 346 10.19 -1.10 21.43
C ASN A 346 8.82 -0.45 21.10
N GLU A 347 8.53 -0.17 19.82
CA GLU A 347 7.20 0.28 19.39
C GLU A 347 6.12 -0.74 19.74
N VAL A 348 6.34 -2.02 19.42
CA VAL A 348 5.36 -3.10 19.62
C VAL A 348 5.18 -3.42 21.09
N PHE A 349 6.26 -3.73 21.79
CA PHE A 349 6.18 -4.29 23.13
C PHE A 349 6.16 -3.20 24.21
N GLY A 350 7.07 -2.22 24.15
CA GLY A 350 7.21 -1.19 25.18
C GLY A 350 6.22 -0.04 25.09
N ARG A 351 5.89 0.44 23.88
CA ARG A 351 4.97 1.60 23.74
C ARG A 351 3.51 1.21 23.55
N ARG A 352 3.26 0.03 22.99
CA ARG A 352 1.92 -0.40 22.56
C ARG A 352 1.34 -1.48 23.46
N LEU A 353 1.96 -2.66 23.51
CA LEU A 353 1.44 -3.77 24.32
C LEU A 353 1.44 -3.42 25.81
N GLU A 354 2.56 -2.91 26.32
CA GLU A 354 2.67 -2.48 27.72
C GLU A 354 1.56 -1.49 28.09
N ARG A 355 1.30 -0.50 27.23
CA ARG A 355 0.22 0.48 27.45
C ARG A 355 -1.14 -0.19 27.53
N TRP A 356 -1.47 -1.14 26.66
CA TRP A 356 -2.78 -1.79 26.69
C TRP A 356 -3.00 -2.69 27.91
N ILE A 357 -1.92 -3.29 28.43
CA ILE A 357 -1.96 -4.16 29.61
C ILE A 357 -2.00 -3.32 30.90
N ASN A 358 -1.06 -2.40 31.05
CA ASN A 358 -0.87 -1.64 32.29
C ASN A 358 -1.83 -0.44 32.40
N ASN A 359 -2.27 0.12 31.26
CA ASN A 359 -3.21 1.24 31.21
C ASN A 359 -4.38 0.93 30.27
N PRO A 360 -5.31 0.02 30.66
CA PRO A 360 -6.36 -0.42 29.77
C PRO A 360 -7.28 0.71 29.32
N ILE A 361 -7.57 0.73 28.02
CA ILE A 361 -8.31 1.81 27.35
C ILE A 361 -9.77 1.37 27.16
N ALA A 362 -10.71 2.27 27.45
CA ALA A 362 -12.14 2.06 27.18
C ALA A 362 -12.45 2.13 25.67
N PRO A 363 -13.60 1.56 25.22
CA PRO A 363 -14.08 1.75 23.86
C PRO A 363 -14.12 3.23 23.46
N ASN A 364 -13.59 3.56 22.29
CA ASN A 364 -13.57 4.92 21.77
C ASN A 364 -14.77 5.13 20.82
N ILE A 365 -15.84 5.71 21.36
CA ILE A 365 -17.09 5.95 20.64
C ILE A 365 -16.88 6.89 19.45
N ILE A 366 -16.15 8.00 19.64
CA ILE A 366 -15.92 9.00 18.59
C ILE A 366 -15.02 8.43 17.48
N GLY A 367 -14.01 7.64 17.85
CA GLY A 367 -13.18 6.89 16.90
C GLY A 367 -13.99 5.88 16.10
N THR A 368 -14.88 5.14 16.76
CA THR A 368 -15.79 4.17 16.11
C THR A 368 -16.78 4.85 15.17
N GLN A 369 -17.37 5.98 15.57
CA GLN A 369 -18.21 6.81 14.70
C GLN A 369 -17.43 7.30 13.48
N SER A 370 -16.18 7.74 13.67
CA SER A 370 -15.32 8.18 12.57
C SER A 370 -15.01 7.05 11.58
N MET A 371 -14.79 5.83 12.10
CA MET A 371 -14.66 4.62 11.28
C MET A 371 -15.92 4.36 10.46
N ILE A 372 -17.10 4.42 11.06
CA ILE A 372 -18.39 4.25 10.35
C ILE A 372 -18.55 5.32 9.26
N ILE A 373 -18.21 6.58 9.54
CA ILE A 373 -18.26 7.66 8.53
C ILE A 373 -17.35 7.34 7.34
N GLY A 374 -16.13 6.86 7.58
CA GLY A 374 -15.20 6.48 6.50
C GLY A 374 -15.71 5.32 5.65
N ALA A 375 -16.29 4.31 6.29
CA ALA A 375 -16.91 3.17 5.59
C ALA A 375 -18.13 3.60 4.77
N SER A 376 -19.00 4.45 5.34
CA SER A 376 -20.19 4.98 4.68
C SER A 376 -19.84 5.85 3.48
N MET A 377 -18.89 6.79 3.63
CA MET A 377 -18.45 7.64 2.52
C MET A 377 -17.88 6.81 1.37
N THR A 378 -17.02 5.82 1.68
CA THR A 378 -16.47 4.92 0.67
C THR A 378 -17.57 4.14 -0.05
N SER A 379 -18.56 3.65 0.69
CA SER A 379 -19.70 2.91 0.13
C SER A 379 -20.56 3.80 -0.76
N ILE A 380 -20.87 5.03 -0.32
CA ILE A 380 -21.61 6.02 -1.11
C ILE A 380 -20.88 6.30 -2.42
N LEU A 381 -19.58 6.58 -2.37
CA LEU A 381 -18.76 6.82 -3.58
C LEU A 381 -18.76 5.61 -4.52
N TYR A 382 -18.68 4.39 -3.98
CA TYR A 382 -18.75 3.16 -4.77
C TYR A 382 -20.09 3.01 -5.50
N PHE A 383 -21.22 3.21 -4.81
CA PHE A 383 -22.55 3.08 -5.41
C PHE A 383 -22.88 4.21 -6.38
N LEU A 384 -22.52 5.46 -6.05
CA LEU A 384 -22.72 6.61 -6.95
C LEU A 384 -21.97 6.42 -8.25
N ARG A 385 -20.73 5.92 -8.20
CA ARG A 385 -19.95 5.60 -9.39
C ARG A 385 -20.57 4.48 -10.23
N HIS A 386 -21.19 3.49 -9.58
CA HIS A 386 -21.85 2.40 -10.31
C HIS A 386 -23.15 2.86 -10.99
N GLN A 387 -23.87 3.80 -10.38
CA GLN A 387 -25.13 4.34 -10.89
C GLN A 387 -24.94 5.46 -11.93
N TYR A 388 -23.94 6.33 -11.73
CA TYR A 388 -23.73 7.54 -12.53
C TYR A 388 -22.37 7.51 -13.23
N ILE A 389 -22.38 7.32 -14.56
CA ILE A 389 -21.18 7.25 -15.39
C ILE A 389 -20.35 8.56 -15.35
N TRP A 390 -21.01 9.71 -15.17
CA TRP A 390 -20.37 11.03 -15.13
C TRP A 390 -19.77 11.38 -13.76
N TRP A 391 -19.96 10.54 -12.74
CA TRP A 391 -19.49 10.83 -11.39
C TRP A 391 -17.96 10.86 -11.33
N PRO A 392 -17.33 11.99 -10.96
CA PRO A 392 -15.89 12.17 -11.12
C PRO A 392 -15.07 11.56 -9.98
N PHE A 393 -15.68 11.26 -8.83
CA PHE A 393 -14.98 10.82 -7.63
C PHE A 393 -14.88 9.30 -7.51
N HIS A 394 -13.69 8.82 -7.18
CA HIS A 394 -13.37 7.41 -7.01
C HIS A 394 -13.28 7.03 -5.52
N PRO A 395 -13.90 5.93 -5.06
CA PRO A 395 -13.79 5.47 -3.67
C PRO A 395 -12.33 5.22 -3.24
N ILE A 396 -11.51 4.63 -4.12
CA ILE A 396 -10.06 4.45 -3.89
C ILE A 396 -9.34 5.76 -3.56
N GLY A 397 -9.65 6.84 -4.27
CA GLY A 397 -9.03 8.14 -4.00
C GLY A 397 -9.31 8.62 -2.58
N TYR A 398 -10.53 8.40 -2.06
CA TYR A 398 -10.90 8.77 -0.69
C TYR A 398 -10.17 7.93 0.38
N VAL A 399 -9.95 6.64 0.11
CA VAL A 399 -9.34 5.73 1.09
C VAL A 399 -7.87 6.05 1.33
N MET A 400 -7.19 6.61 0.32
CA MET A 400 -5.79 7.00 0.40
C MET A 400 -5.53 8.26 1.24
N THR A 401 -6.56 9.05 1.55
CA THR A 401 -6.40 10.37 2.16
C THR A 401 -6.56 10.37 3.66
N ALA A 402 -7.00 9.23 4.21
CA ALA A 402 -7.32 9.10 5.60
C ALA A 402 -6.11 8.68 6.46
N ALA A 403 -4.99 8.31 5.84
CA ALA A 403 -3.72 8.18 6.56
C ALA A 403 -3.22 9.57 6.98
N THR A 404 -3.13 9.81 8.30
CA THR A 404 -2.72 11.10 8.87
C THR A 404 -1.21 11.31 8.81
N TRP A 405 -0.46 10.21 8.67
CA TRP A 405 1.00 10.11 8.61
C TRP A 405 1.36 8.91 7.74
N GLY A 406 2.33 9.07 6.85
CA GLY A 406 2.69 8.03 5.89
C GLY A 406 1.72 7.95 4.71
N GLY A 407 2.23 7.54 3.55
CA GLY A 407 1.41 7.30 2.37
C GLY A 407 1.14 8.60 1.63
N LEU A 408 -0.09 8.82 1.16
CA LEU A 408 -0.39 9.95 0.26
C LEU A 408 -0.04 11.31 0.88
N SER A 409 -0.02 11.45 2.21
CA SER A 409 0.44 12.68 2.87
C SER A 409 1.83 13.13 2.42
N ASP A 410 2.70 12.17 2.11
CA ASP A 410 4.12 12.42 1.83
C ASP A 410 4.36 12.75 0.36
N PHE A 411 3.42 12.39 -0.52
CA PHE A 411 3.58 12.52 -1.99
C PHE A 411 2.33 12.98 -2.74
N TRP A 412 1.32 13.53 -2.05
CA TRP A 412 0.08 14.04 -2.67
C TRP A 412 0.38 15.01 -3.80
N PHE A 413 1.41 15.85 -3.64
CA PHE A 413 1.83 16.83 -4.63
C PHE A 413 2.43 16.17 -5.88
N SER A 414 3.18 15.08 -5.73
CA SER A 414 3.66 14.27 -6.86
C SER A 414 2.51 13.67 -7.66
N VAL A 415 1.47 13.17 -6.97
CA VAL A 415 0.25 12.66 -7.62
C VAL A 415 -0.51 13.78 -8.32
N PHE A 416 -0.62 14.96 -7.70
CA PHE A 416 -1.20 16.14 -8.34
C PHE A 416 -0.45 16.54 -9.61
N LEU A 417 0.88 16.60 -9.57
CA LEU A 417 1.71 16.92 -10.73
C LEU A 417 1.54 15.87 -11.84
N GLY A 418 1.61 14.59 -11.52
CA GLY A 418 1.41 13.51 -12.50
C GLY A 418 0.01 13.55 -13.13
N TRP A 419 -1.02 13.79 -12.32
CA TRP A 419 -2.40 14.00 -12.79
C TRP A 419 -2.51 15.21 -13.72
N LEU A 420 -1.95 16.35 -13.33
CA LEU A 420 -2.02 17.60 -14.08
C LEU A 420 -1.32 17.46 -15.43
N ILE A 421 -0.11 16.89 -15.45
CA ILE A 421 0.65 16.64 -16.67
C ILE A 421 -0.13 15.68 -17.60
N LYS A 422 -0.66 14.58 -17.06
CA LYS A 422 -1.46 13.63 -17.84
C LYS A 422 -2.73 14.28 -18.40
N LEU A 423 -3.42 15.09 -17.61
CA LEU A 423 -4.62 15.81 -18.02
C LEU A 423 -4.32 16.78 -19.17
N ILE A 424 -3.25 17.56 -19.05
CA ILE A 424 -2.79 18.50 -20.08
C ILE A 424 -2.45 17.74 -21.37
N ILE A 425 -1.67 16.66 -21.28
CA ILE A 425 -1.29 15.85 -22.44
C ILE A 425 -2.53 15.30 -23.15
N LEU A 426 -3.49 14.74 -22.41
CA LEU A 426 -4.69 14.17 -22.99
C LEU A 426 -5.66 15.22 -23.56
N LYS A 427 -5.85 16.35 -22.87
CA LYS A 427 -6.80 17.39 -23.27
C LYS A 427 -6.28 18.25 -24.43
N ILE A 428 -5.00 18.60 -24.43
CA ILE A 428 -4.42 19.52 -25.43
C ILE A 428 -3.83 18.74 -26.61
N PHE A 429 -3.08 17.67 -26.35
CA PHE A 429 -2.30 16.96 -27.38
C PHE A 429 -2.90 15.61 -27.80
N GLY A 430 -3.93 15.14 -27.10
CA GLY A 430 -4.67 13.93 -27.43
C GLY A 430 -3.95 12.61 -27.10
N LEU A 431 -4.62 11.50 -27.43
CA LEU A 431 -4.19 10.15 -27.05
C LEU A 431 -2.85 9.71 -27.69
N LYS A 432 -2.56 10.16 -28.92
CA LYS A 432 -1.28 9.87 -29.60
C LYS A 432 -0.09 10.47 -28.86
N ALA A 433 -0.24 11.69 -28.35
CA ALA A 433 0.80 12.33 -27.54
C ALA A 433 1.00 11.61 -26.21
N HIS A 434 -0.09 11.21 -25.56
CA HIS A 434 -0.02 10.38 -24.35
C HIS A 434 0.78 9.09 -24.58
N GLN A 435 0.51 8.36 -25.67
CA GLN A 435 1.26 7.13 -26.01
C GLN A 435 2.75 7.40 -26.28
N ARG A 436 3.08 8.51 -26.94
CA ARG A 436 4.49 8.91 -27.19
C ARG A 436 5.23 9.36 -25.93
N ALA A 437 4.50 9.84 -24.92
CA ALA A 437 5.08 10.26 -23.65
C ALA A 437 5.35 9.10 -22.68
N ILE A 438 4.71 7.93 -22.86
CA ILE A 438 4.90 6.75 -21.99
C ILE A 438 6.38 6.42 -21.72
N PRO A 439 7.28 6.35 -22.72
CA PRO A 439 8.69 6.02 -22.48
C PRO A 439 9.38 7.00 -21.54
N PHE A 440 9.06 8.30 -21.60
CA PHE A 440 9.64 9.32 -20.71
C PHE A 440 9.30 9.02 -19.25
N PHE A 441 8.04 8.74 -18.94
CA PHE A 441 7.60 8.45 -17.57
C PHE A 441 8.13 7.11 -17.06
N LEU A 442 8.29 6.10 -17.93
CA LEU A 442 8.99 4.87 -17.56
C LEU A 442 10.47 5.14 -17.26
N GLY A 443 11.11 6.01 -18.04
CA GLY A 443 12.47 6.49 -17.81
C GLY A 443 12.60 7.19 -16.46
N LEU A 444 11.66 8.08 -16.10
CA LEU A 444 11.63 8.74 -14.79
C LEU A 444 11.60 7.72 -13.65
N VAL A 445 10.71 6.72 -13.72
CA VAL A 445 10.62 5.65 -12.70
C VAL A 445 11.93 4.87 -12.62
N MET A 446 12.46 4.43 -13.76
CA MET A 446 13.68 3.64 -13.83
C MET A 446 14.91 4.40 -13.32
N GLY A 447 15.06 5.67 -13.70
CA GLY A 447 16.17 6.52 -13.27
C GLY A 447 16.18 6.69 -11.77
N ASP A 448 15.06 7.11 -11.21
CA ASP A 448 14.92 7.35 -9.78
C ASP A 448 15.31 6.10 -8.95
N TYR A 449 14.74 4.93 -9.27
CA TYR A 449 15.09 3.68 -8.59
C TYR A 449 16.57 3.30 -8.71
N ILE A 450 17.17 3.46 -9.89
CA ILE A 450 18.57 3.09 -10.12
C ILE A 450 19.51 4.03 -9.35
N PHE A 451 19.29 5.34 -9.40
CA PHE A 451 20.18 6.29 -8.73
C PHE A 451 20.05 6.28 -7.20
N ILE A 452 18.84 6.10 -6.66
CA ILE A 452 18.66 5.86 -5.21
C ILE A 452 19.39 4.58 -4.78
N SER A 453 19.22 3.49 -5.53
CA SER A 453 19.88 2.22 -5.23
C SER A 453 21.41 2.33 -5.35
N MET A 454 21.90 3.11 -6.31
CA MET A 454 23.32 3.42 -6.47
C MET A 454 23.87 4.15 -5.25
N TRP A 455 23.18 5.17 -4.74
CA TRP A 455 23.59 5.85 -3.50
C TRP A 455 23.63 4.90 -2.30
N ALA A 456 22.60 4.07 -2.11
CA ALA A 456 22.59 3.08 -1.03
C ALA A 456 23.75 2.07 -1.14
N LEU A 457 24.07 1.64 -2.36
CA LEU A 457 25.19 0.73 -2.63
C LEU A 457 26.55 1.40 -2.39
N VAL A 458 26.71 2.65 -2.79
CA VAL A 458 27.90 3.47 -2.50
C VAL A 458 28.08 3.64 -0.99
N GLY A 459 27.01 3.99 -0.27
CA GLY A 459 27.05 4.10 1.19
C GLY A 459 27.47 2.79 1.87
N THR A 460 26.99 1.66 1.36
CA THR A 460 27.35 0.32 1.86
C THR A 460 28.80 -0.07 1.55
N LEU A 461 29.28 0.19 0.32
CA LEU A 461 30.63 -0.20 -0.10
C LEU A 461 31.72 0.67 0.53
N PHE A 462 31.49 1.97 0.64
CA PHE A 462 32.47 2.93 1.16
C PHE A 462 32.26 3.27 2.64
N ASN A 463 31.21 2.71 3.27
CA ASN A 463 30.84 2.96 4.66
C ASN A 463 30.67 4.46 4.97
N ILE A 464 30.02 5.18 4.05
CA ILE A 464 29.71 6.61 4.17
C ILE A 464 28.21 6.83 4.30
N SER A 465 27.81 7.87 5.03
CA SER A 465 26.41 8.30 5.05
C SER A 465 26.05 8.88 3.69
N THR A 466 25.06 8.28 3.02
CA THR A 466 24.54 8.76 1.74
C THR A 466 23.12 9.27 1.89
N TYR A 467 22.71 10.08 0.92
CA TYR A 467 21.34 10.54 0.80
C TYR A 467 20.34 9.37 0.77
N VAL A 468 19.25 9.53 1.53
CA VAL A 468 18.13 8.59 1.57
C VAL A 468 16.87 9.37 1.21
N LEU A 469 16.33 9.14 0.02
CA LEU A 469 15.16 9.88 -0.50
C LEU A 469 13.96 9.89 0.47
N TRP A 470 13.71 8.74 1.12
CA TRP A 470 12.53 8.50 1.97
C TRP A 470 12.74 8.77 3.46
N SER A 471 13.90 9.29 3.87
CA SER A 471 14.12 9.74 5.23
C SER A 471 14.18 11.26 5.27
N PRO A 472 13.46 11.92 6.20
CA PRO A 472 13.63 13.35 6.45
C PRO A 472 15.05 13.69 6.95
#